data_AF-A0A943FYU4-F1
#
_entry.id   AF-A0A943FYU4-F1
#
_cell.length_a   1.000
_cell.length_b   1.000
_cell.length_c   1.000
_cell.angle_alpha   90.00
_cell.angle_beta   90.00
_cell.angle_gamma   90.00
#
_symmetry.space_group_name_H-M   'P 1'
#
loop_
_entity.id
_entity.type
_entity.pdbx_description
1 polymer ?
#
loop_
_entity_poly.entity_id
_entity_poly.type
_entity_poly.pdbx_seq_one_letter_code
_entity_poly.pdbx_strand_id
1 'polypeptide(L)'
;MTNSNKKIVKNYFILALIFLAVVLLVWYICKWYTVCNDYKKEIPVIRGTLNYEITESDFEHYILENPSSVVYMCTASEEKCRNFEKDFKKIVVAKNLQDSIIYLNLSNTDIDSFVKDFNNKYNYKIKLTKNYPLLVEFTDGKVTGLVQGENGNSLSISKMKQFIEIHKIGKTN
;
A
#
# COMPACT_ATOMS: atom_id res chain seq x y z
N MET A 1 -52.94 -14.68 40.47
CA MET A 1 -52.40 -14.80 39.10
C MET A 1 -52.23 -16.27 38.75
N THR A 2 -53.06 -16.79 37.85
CA THR A 2 -53.10 -18.21 37.46
C THR A 2 -51.82 -18.64 36.73
N ASN A 3 -51.40 -19.90 36.92
CA ASN A 3 -50.16 -20.48 36.36
C ASN A 3 -50.00 -20.31 34.84
N SER A 4 -51.10 -20.10 34.11
CA SER A 4 -51.12 -19.85 32.66
C SER A 4 -50.44 -18.51 32.28
N ASN A 5 -50.74 -17.41 32.98
CA ASN A 5 -50.13 -16.09 32.69
C ASN A 5 -48.62 -16.08 32.96
N LYS A 6 -48.15 -16.87 33.94
CA LYS A 6 -46.73 -17.00 34.27
C LYS A 6 -45.92 -17.70 33.17
N LYS A 7 -46.54 -18.64 32.43
CA LYS A 7 -45.92 -19.33 31.28
C LYS A 7 -45.81 -18.40 30.06
N ILE A 8 -46.83 -17.60 29.79
CA ILE A 8 -46.84 -16.67 28.65
C ILE A 8 -45.73 -15.60 28.82
N VAL A 9 -45.63 -14.97 30.00
CA VAL A 9 -44.60 -13.94 30.27
C VAL A 9 -43.18 -14.50 30.16
N LYS A 10 -42.94 -15.75 30.57
CA LYS A 10 -41.62 -16.41 30.43
C LYS A 10 -41.22 -16.64 28.96
N ASN A 11 -42.17 -17.04 28.10
CA ASN A 11 -41.87 -17.24 26.68
C ASN A 11 -41.56 -15.91 25.96
N TYR A 12 -42.26 -14.82 26.30
CA TYR A 12 -41.93 -13.50 25.76
C TYR A 12 -40.57 -12.98 26.26
N PHE A 13 -40.20 -13.29 27.50
CA PHE A 13 -38.86 -12.96 28.03
C PHE A 13 -37.76 -13.73 27.29
N ILE A 14 -37.96 -15.04 27.05
CA ILE A 14 -37.04 -15.85 26.25
C ILE A 14 -36.91 -15.29 24.83
N LEU A 15 -38.02 -14.89 24.21
CA LEU A 15 -38.02 -14.29 22.87
C LEU A 15 -37.24 -12.96 22.84
N ALA A 16 -37.42 -12.10 23.84
CA ALA A 16 -36.67 -10.84 23.95
C ALA A 16 -35.16 -11.09 24.13
N LEU A 17 -34.79 -12.12 24.89
CA LEU A 17 -33.39 -12.49 25.11
C LEU A 17 -32.74 -13.04 23.83
N ILE A 18 -33.47 -13.83 23.04
CA ILE A 18 -33.03 -14.28 21.70
C ILE A 18 -32.83 -13.07 20.78
N PHE A 19 -33.76 -12.12 20.77
CA PHE A 19 -33.65 -10.91 19.95
C PHE A 19 -32.43 -10.07 20.34
N LEU A 20 -32.20 -9.88 21.65
CA LEU A 20 -31.01 -9.21 22.17
C LEU A 20 -29.71 -9.92 21.75
N ALA A 21 -29.68 -11.25 21.83
CA ALA A 21 -28.52 -12.04 21.43
C ALA A 21 -28.21 -11.89 19.93
N VAL A 22 -29.24 -11.86 19.07
CA VAL A 22 -29.06 -11.61 17.63
C VAL A 22 -28.51 -10.20 17.37
N VAL A 23 -29.03 -9.17 18.06
CA VAL A 23 -28.53 -7.79 17.92
C VAL A 23 -27.05 -7.69 18.32
N LEU A 24 -26.66 -8.31 19.44
CA LEU A 24 -25.26 -8.36 19.88
C LEU A 24 -24.37 -9.12 18.89
N LEU A 25 -24.88 -10.22 18.33
CA LEU A 25 -24.15 -11.02 17.34
C LEU A 25 -23.94 -10.24 16.04
N VAL A 26 -24.97 -9.55 15.53
CA VAL A 26 -24.85 -8.68 14.35
C VAL A 26 -23.83 -7.56 14.62
N TRP A 27 -23.91 -6.91 15.79
CA TRP A 27 -22.96 -5.87 16.17
C TRP A 27 -21.52 -6.38 16.24
N TYR A 28 -21.31 -7.56 16.82
CA TYR A 28 -20.01 -8.23 16.86
C TYR A 28 -19.46 -8.52 15.45
N ILE A 29 -20.30 -9.07 14.57
CA ILE A 29 -19.90 -9.37 13.17
C ILE A 29 -19.56 -8.08 12.41
N CYS A 30 -20.32 -7.00 12.58
CA CYS A 30 -20.02 -5.71 11.96
C CYS A 30 -18.67 -5.16 12.44
N LYS A 31 -18.40 -5.17 13.75
CA LYS A 31 -17.11 -4.77 14.32
C LYS A 31 -15.96 -5.61 13.79
N TRP A 32 -16.13 -6.93 13.75
CA TRP A 32 -15.14 -7.86 13.22
C TRP A 32 -14.87 -7.60 11.73
N TYR A 33 -15.91 -7.35 10.93
CA TYR A 33 -15.77 -7.02 9.52
C TYR A 33 -14.97 -5.74 9.30
N THR A 34 -15.22 -4.68 10.09
CA THR A 34 -14.45 -3.43 10.01
C THR A 34 -12.97 -3.68 10.33
N VAL A 35 -12.67 -4.39 11.42
CA VAL A 35 -11.29 -4.72 11.81
C VAL A 35 -10.59 -5.54 10.71
N CYS A 36 -11.25 -6.56 10.16
CA CYS A 36 -10.69 -7.36 9.07
C CYS A 36 -10.46 -6.54 7.79
N ASN A 37 -11.36 -5.61 7.48
CA ASN A 37 -11.23 -4.78 6.29
C ASN A 37 -10.11 -3.75 6.43
N ASP A 38 -9.91 -3.21 7.63
CA ASP A 38 -8.82 -2.28 7.94
C ASP A 38 -7.47 -3.02 7.90
N TYR A 39 -7.39 -4.22 8.48
CA TYR A 39 -6.20 -5.09 8.37
C TYR A 39 -5.80 -5.38 6.91
N LYS A 40 -6.78 -5.59 6.02
CA LYS A 40 -6.49 -5.83 4.59
C LYS A 40 -5.94 -4.62 3.85
N LYS A 41 -6.14 -3.41 4.38
CA LYS A 41 -5.61 -2.16 3.81
C LYS A 41 -4.19 -1.86 4.27
N GLU A 42 -3.77 -2.43 5.39
CA GLU A 42 -2.38 -2.34 5.88
C GLU A 42 -1.42 -3.19 5.04
N ILE A 43 -1.94 -4.23 4.36
CA ILE A 43 -1.15 -5.10 3.50
C ILE A 43 -1.17 -4.55 2.06
N PRO A 44 -0.01 -4.14 1.50
CA PRO A 44 0.09 -3.67 0.12
C PRO A 44 -0.15 -4.82 -0.86
N VAL A 45 -0.73 -4.52 -2.03
CA VAL A 45 -1.09 -5.52 -3.04
C VAL A 45 0.16 -6.08 -3.73
N ILE A 46 1.25 -5.31 -3.77
CA ILE A 46 2.55 -5.74 -4.33
C ILE A 46 3.33 -6.68 -3.41
N ARG A 47 2.92 -6.84 -2.14
CA ARG A 47 3.64 -7.64 -1.15
C ARG A 47 3.80 -9.09 -1.63
N GLY A 48 5.02 -9.61 -1.53
CA GLY A 48 5.38 -10.94 -2.01
C GLY A 48 5.53 -11.06 -3.53
N THR A 49 5.36 -9.97 -4.28
CA THR A 49 5.74 -9.90 -5.70
C THR A 49 7.15 -9.34 -5.86
N LEU A 50 7.49 -8.27 -5.13
CA LEU A 50 8.87 -7.78 -5.01
C LEU A 50 9.53 -8.48 -3.83
N ASN A 51 10.79 -8.87 -3.98
CA ASN A 51 11.50 -9.68 -2.98
C ASN A 51 11.91 -8.87 -1.74
N TYR A 52 12.01 -7.55 -1.90
CA TYR A 52 12.44 -6.65 -0.85
C TYR A 52 11.39 -5.55 -0.62
N GLU A 53 11.05 -5.33 0.64
CA GLU A 53 10.20 -4.25 1.14
C GLU A 53 10.94 -3.56 2.30
N ILE A 54 11.03 -2.25 2.24
CA ILE A 54 11.65 -1.39 3.26
C ILE A 54 10.69 -0.29 3.70
N THR A 55 11.00 0.33 4.83
CA THR A 55 10.28 1.50 5.36
C THR A 55 11.14 2.76 5.26
N GLU A 56 10.56 3.92 5.57
CA GLU A 56 11.29 5.20 5.59
C GLU A 56 12.53 5.18 6.49
N SER A 57 12.50 4.49 7.64
CA SER A 57 13.67 4.41 8.53
C SER A 57 14.86 3.68 7.91
N ASP A 58 14.60 2.76 6.99
CA ASP A 58 15.63 1.95 6.35
C ASP A 58 16.12 2.58 5.04
N PHE A 59 15.34 3.50 4.46
CA PHE A 59 15.55 4.05 3.14
C PHE A 59 16.95 4.64 2.95
N GLU A 60 17.41 5.46 3.88
CA GLU A 60 18.71 6.13 3.73
C GLU A 60 19.89 5.17 3.85
N HIS A 61 19.81 4.20 4.76
CA HIS A 61 20.81 3.15 4.88
C HIS A 61 20.82 2.27 3.63
N TYR A 62 19.64 1.91 3.12
CA TYR A 62 19.51 1.09 1.92
C TYR A 62 20.15 1.76 0.69
N ILE A 63 19.90 3.06 0.46
CA ILE A 63 20.49 3.78 -0.69
C ILE A 63 22.01 3.91 -0.56
N LEU A 64 22.55 4.03 0.66
CA LEU A 64 24.00 4.05 0.89
C LEU A 64 24.64 2.70 0.59
N GLU A 65 24.00 1.59 0.97
CA GLU A 65 24.48 0.23 0.72
C GLU A 65 24.26 -0.20 -0.74
N ASN A 66 23.20 0.31 -1.38
CA ASN A 66 22.78 -0.02 -2.73
C ASN A 66 22.67 1.26 -3.58
N PRO A 67 23.81 1.92 -3.89
CA PRO A 67 23.83 3.23 -4.55
C PRO A 67 23.27 3.21 -5.98
N SER A 68 23.19 2.02 -6.59
CA SER A 68 22.52 1.80 -7.88
C SER A 68 21.31 0.90 -7.68
N SER A 69 20.13 1.49 -7.57
CA SER A 69 18.89 0.79 -7.23
C SER A 69 17.66 1.48 -7.81
N VAL A 70 16.56 0.74 -7.98
CA VAL A 70 15.27 1.29 -8.42
C VAL A 70 14.26 1.11 -7.30
N VAL A 71 13.70 2.22 -6.82
CA VAL A 71 12.76 2.25 -5.70
C VAL A 71 11.35 2.55 -6.21
N TYR A 72 10.43 1.61 -5.99
CA TYR A 72 9.00 1.82 -6.13
C TYR A 72 8.43 2.30 -4.79
N MET A 73 7.66 3.39 -4.79
CA MET A 73 7.12 3.98 -3.57
C MET A 73 5.59 4.05 -3.62
N CYS A 74 4.93 3.57 -2.55
CA CYS A 74 3.48 3.67 -2.40
C CYS A 74 3.00 3.43 -0.97
N THR A 75 1.74 3.79 -0.72
CA THR A 75 1.02 3.59 0.54
C THR A 75 0.00 2.45 0.39
N ALA A 76 0.05 1.44 1.26
CA ALA A 76 -0.76 0.22 1.17
C ALA A 76 -2.28 0.49 1.23
N SER A 77 -2.68 1.51 1.99
CA SER A 77 -4.07 1.88 2.23
C SER A 77 -4.68 2.73 1.11
N GLU A 78 -3.86 3.30 0.23
CA GLU A 78 -4.32 4.21 -0.82
C GLU A 78 -4.89 3.46 -2.03
N GLU A 79 -6.11 3.76 -2.43
CA GLU A 79 -6.80 3.05 -3.52
C GLU A 79 -6.05 3.16 -4.86
N LYS A 80 -5.42 4.32 -5.13
CA LYS A 80 -4.60 4.55 -6.32
C LYS A 80 -3.42 3.56 -6.38
N CYS A 81 -2.72 3.38 -5.26
CA CYS A 81 -1.65 2.38 -5.12
C CYS A 81 -2.18 0.98 -5.38
N ARG A 82 -3.23 0.57 -4.67
CA ARG A 82 -3.80 -0.79 -4.78
C ARG A 82 -4.26 -1.13 -6.20
N ASN A 83 -4.87 -0.16 -6.90
CA ASN A 83 -5.33 -0.37 -8.27
C ASN A 83 -4.14 -0.46 -9.25
N PHE A 84 -3.13 0.38 -9.08
CA PHE A 84 -1.90 0.30 -9.86
C PHE A 84 -1.16 -1.03 -9.66
N GLU A 85 -1.00 -1.47 -8.41
CA GLU A 85 -0.27 -2.68 -8.04
C GLU A 85 -0.84 -3.95 -8.66
N LYS A 86 -2.17 -4.02 -8.90
CA LYS A 86 -2.82 -5.17 -9.56
C LYS A 86 -2.27 -5.46 -10.95
N ASP A 87 -1.90 -4.42 -11.69
CA ASP A 87 -1.32 -4.54 -13.02
C ASP A 87 0.21 -4.49 -12.98
N PHE A 88 0.78 -3.69 -12.07
CA PHE A 88 2.22 -3.63 -11.90
C PHE A 88 2.81 -4.99 -11.52
N LYS A 89 2.15 -5.76 -10.64
CA LYS A 89 2.60 -7.12 -10.29
C LYS A 89 2.74 -8.04 -11.50
N LYS A 90 1.83 -7.92 -12.48
CA LYS A 90 1.88 -8.73 -13.70
C LYS A 90 3.12 -8.39 -14.53
N ILE A 91 3.50 -7.11 -14.53
CA ILE A 91 4.68 -6.60 -15.25
C ILE A 91 5.96 -7.05 -14.53
N VAL A 92 6.00 -6.93 -13.20
CA VAL A 92 7.13 -7.39 -12.39
C VAL A 92 7.41 -8.86 -12.68
N VAL A 93 6.39 -9.71 -12.63
CA VAL A 93 6.54 -11.14 -12.92
C VAL A 93 6.92 -11.38 -14.39
N ALA A 94 6.24 -10.74 -15.34
CA ALA A 94 6.49 -10.97 -16.76
C ALA A 94 7.89 -10.52 -17.24
N LYS A 95 8.49 -9.53 -16.56
CA LYS A 95 9.82 -8.98 -16.89
C LYS A 95 10.91 -9.42 -15.90
N ASN A 96 10.62 -10.33 -14.97
CA ASN A 96 11.53 -10.80 -13.93
C ASN A 96 12.16 -9.66 -13.09
N LEU A 97 11.35 -8.68 -12.66
CA LEU A 97 11.81 -7.49 -11.96
C LEU A 97 11.83 -7.63 -10.42
N GLN A 98 11.56 -8.82 -9.89
CA GLN A 98 11.36 -9.08 -8.46
C GLN A 98 12.57 -8.65 -7.61
N ASP A 99 13.78 -8.82 -8.16
CA ASP A 99 15.06 -8.43 -7.53
C ASP A 99 15.58 -7.07 -8.03
N SER A 100 14.98 -6.51 -9.08
CA SER A 100 15.44 -5.27 -9.70
C SER A 100 14.82 -4.01 -9.09
N ILE A 101 13.70 -4.17 -8.37
CA ILE A 101 12.93 -3.06 -7.80
C ILE A 101 12.70 -3.34 -6.31
N ILE A 102 13.07 -2.38 -5.47
CA ILE A 102 12.76 -2.39 -4.04
C ILE A 102 11.44 -1.66 -3.81
N TYR A 103 10.58 -2.20 -2.95
CA TYR A 103 9.38 -1.50 -2.51
C TYR A 103 9.63 -0.69 -1.24
N LEU A 104 9.40 0.61 -1.29
CA LEU A 104 9.35 1.50 -0.12
C LEU A 104 7.89 1.72 0.30
N ASN A 105 7.53 1.15 1.44
CA ASN A 105 6.21 1.28 2.02
C ASN A 105 6.10 2.56 2.86
N LEU A 106 5.25 3.49 2.42
CA LEU A 106 5.08 4.81 3.04
C LEU A 106 3.84 4.90 3.95
N SER A 107 3.23 3.77 4.31
CA SER A 107 1.95 3.76 5.06
C SER A 107 2.02 4.40 6.45
N ASN A 108 3.20 4.40 7.08
CA ASN A 108 3.44 4.97 8.41
C ASN A 108 4.38 6.20 8.35
N THR A 109 4.50 6.83 7.19
CA THR A 109 5.43 7.93 6.95
C THR A 109 4.70 9.27 6.95
N ASP A 110 5.32 10.29 7.56
CA ASP A 110 4.95 11.68 7.30
C ASP A 110 5.39 12.06 5.89
N ILE A 111 4.48 11.88 4.93
CA ILE A 111 4.71 12.14 3.51
C ILE A 111 5.23 13.56 3.25
N ASP A 112 4.82 14.54 4.06
CA ASP A 112 5.20 15.93 3.86
C ASP A 112 6.65 16.16 4.24
N SER A 113 7.07 15.60 5.38
CA SER A 113 8.48 15.60 5.78
C SER A 113 9.33 14.79 4.80
N PHE A 114 8.91 13.57 4.46
CA PHE A 114 9.65 12.70 3.55
C PHE A 114 9.90 13.36 2.19
N VAL A 115 8.87 13.95 1.57
CA VAL A 115 9.00 14.63 0.28
C VAL A 115 9.91 15.85 0.38
N LYS A 116 9.84 16.60 1.49
CA LYS A 116 10.71 17.74 1.73
C LYS A 116 12.18 17.31 1.86
N ASP A 117 12.45 16.31 2.69
CA ASP A 117 13.79 15.83 2.98
C ASP A 117 14.42 15.16 1.76
N PHE A 118 13.65 14.36 1.03
CA PHE A 118 14.06 13.79 -0.25
C PHE A 118 14.48 14.88 -1.24
N ASN A 119 13.66 15.91 -1.43
CA ASN A 119 13.96 16.99 -2.39
C ASN A 119 15.11 17.90 -1.95
N ASN A 120 15.38 18.01 -0.65
CA ASN A 120 16.52 18.75 -0.13
C ASN A 120 17.83 17.97 -0.34
N LYS A 121 17.78 16.64 -0.18
CA LYS A 121 18.95 15.77 -0.32
C LYS A 121 19.29 15.46 -1.77
N TYR A 122 18.29 15.11 -2.56
CA TYR A 122 18.45 14.67 -3.94
C TYR A 122 18.05 15.78 -4.91
N ASN A 123 19.05 16.47 -5.45
CA ASN A 123 18.82 17.49 -6.47
C ASN A 123 18.57 16.83 -7.84
N TYR A 124 17.31 16.75 -8.26
CA TYR A 124 16.90 16.23 -9.57
C TYR A 124 16.01 17.24 -10.32
N LYS A 125 16.05 17.20 -11.65
CA LYS A 125 15.31 18.11 -12.54
C LYS A 125 13.79 18.13 -12.28
N ILE A 126 13.25 17.03 -11.76
CA ILE A 126 11.84 16.90 -11.37
C ILE A 126 11.81 16.67 -9.86
N LYS A 127 11.08 17.51 -9.13
CA LYS A 127 10.89 17.31 -7.69
C LYS A 127 9.95 16.14 -7.43
N LEU A 128 10.26 15.36 -6.40
CA LEU A 128 9.34 14.37 -5.84
C LEU A 128 8.07 15.10 -5.35
N THR A 129 6.91 14.50 -5.61
CA THR A 129 5.61 14.98 -5.15
C THR A 129 4.94 13.91 -4.28
N LYS A 130 3.81 14.26 -3.68
CA LYS A 130 2.97 13.34 -2.90
C LYS A 130 2.10 12.43 -3.80
N ASN A 131 2.30 12.45 -5.13
CA ASN A 131 1.49 11.71 -6.08
C ASN A 131 2.02 10.28 -6.28
N TYR A 132 1.75 9.41 -5.31
CA TYR A 132 2.00 7.97 -5.43
C TYR A 132 0.94 7.29 -6.32
N PRO A 133 1.25 6.16 -6.98
CA PRO A 133 2.55 5.46 -7.05
C PRO A 133 3.61 6.21 -7.84
N LEU A 134 4.88 5.95 -7.54
CA LEU A 134 6.03 6.47 -8.28
C LEU A 134 7.24 5.54 -8.25
N LEU A 135 8.23 5.84 -9.10
CA LEU A 135 9.53 5.16 -9.11
C LEU A 135 10.63 6.20 -9.17
N VAL A 136 11.72 5.85 -8.50
CA VAL A 136 12.96 6.59 -8.52
C VAL A 136 14.08 5.60 -8.87
N GLU A 137 14.90 5.96 -9.84
CA GLU A 137 16.15 5.26 -10.13
C GLU A 137 17.31 6.05 -9.52
N PHE A 138 18.16 5.32 -8.83
CA PHE A 138 19.43 5.79 -8.29
C PHE A 138 20.59 5.18 -9.06
N THR A 139 21.62 5.98 -9.31
CA THR A 139 22.95 5.54 -9.73
C THR A 139 23.98 6.32 -8.92
N ASP A 140 24.97 5.63 -8.35
CA ASP A 140 25.99 6.23 -7.48
C ASP A 140 25.40 7.11 -6.35
N GLY A 141 24.28 6.69 -5.78
CA GLY A 141 23.57 7.39 -4.70
C GLY A 141 22.86 8.67 -5.14
N LYS A 142 22.76 8.93 -6.44
CA LYS A 142 22.08 10.10 -7.02
C LYS A 142 20.87 9.68 -7.83
N VAL A 143 19.83 10.50 -7.81
CA VAL A 143 18.63 10.27 -8.63
C VAL A 143 18.97 10.50 -10.11
N THR A 144 18.82 9.46 -10.92
CA THR A 144 19.01 9.49 -12.38
C THR A 144 17.69 9.36 -13.14
N GLY A 145 16.66 8.81 -12.50
CA GLY A 145 15.32 8.67 -13.06
C GLY A 145 14.26 8.92 -12.01
N LEU A 146 13.16 9.56 -12.41
CA LEU A 146 11.97 9.71 -11.57
C LEU A 146 10.75 9.72 -12.47
N VAL A 147 9.78 8.84 -12.19
CA VAL A 147 8.47 8.83 -12.84
C VAL A 147 7.38 8.80 -11.78
N GLN A 148 6.44 9.73 -11.89
CA GLN A 148 5.33 9.92 -10.94
C GLN A 148 4.09 10.44 -11.65
N GLY A 149 2.98 10.52 -10.92
CA GLY A 149 1.75 11.16 -11.39
C GLY A 149 1.90 12.69 -11.61
N GLU A 150 1.20 13.23 -12.61
CA GLU A 150 1.21 14.66 -12.95
C GLU A 150 -0.18 15.28 -12.75
N ASN A 151 -0.23 16.55 -12.32
CA ASN A 151 -1.47 17.33 -12.21
C ASN A 151 -2.56 16.65 -11.36
N GLY A 152 -2.16 15.95 -10.28
CA GLY A 152 -3.07 15.21 -9.39
C GLY A 152 -3.55 13.86 -9.91
N ASN A 153 -3.21 13.51 -11.15
CA ASN A 153 -3.48 12.19 -11.71
C ASN A 153 -2.44 11.17 -11.21
N SER A 154 -2.89 9.94 -11.02
CA SER A 154 -2.00 8.83 -10.64
C SER A 154 -1.09 8.42 -11.81
N LEU A 155 0.08 7.85 -11.48
CA LEU A 155 0.98 7.27 -12.47
C LEU A 155 0.27 6.17 -13.28
N SER A 156 0.29 6.27 -14.61
CA SER A 156 -0.29 5.23 -15.47
C SER A 156 0.67 4.06 -15.67
N ILE A 157 0.12 2.86 -15.84
CA ILE A 157 0.89 1.65 -16.15
C ILE A 157 1.71 1.82 -17.44
N SER A 158 1.20 2.55 -18.43
CA SER A 158 1.92 2.81 -19.68
C SER A 158 3.20 3.64 -19.44
N LYS A 159 3.09 4.75 -18.68
CA LYS A 159 4.25 5.58 -18.31
C LYS A 159 5.28 4.79 -17.49
N MET A 160 4.82 3.94 -16.56
CA MET A 160 5.68 3.01 -15.81
C MET A 160 6.44 2.04 -16.73
N LYS A 161 5.76 1.40 -17.69
CA LYS A 161 6.43 0.49 -18.64
C LYS A 161 7.50 1.20 -19.46
N GLN A 162 7.19 2.41 -19.95
CA GLN A 162 8.15 3.22 -20.69
C GLN A 162 9.37 3.56 -19.83
N PHE A 163 9.16 3.93 -18.57
CA PHE A 163 10.26 4.18 -17.64
C PHE A 163 11.15 2.94 -17.47
N ILE A 164 10.58 1.77 -17.19
CA ILE A 164 11.31 0.50 -17.08
C ILE A 164 12.14 0.20 -18.34
N GLU A 165 11.59 0.49 -19.53
CA GLU A 165 12.26 0.20 -20.80
C GLU A 165 13.39 1.17 -21.13
N ILE A 166 13.17 2.48 -20.92
CA ILE A 166 14.17 3.53 -21.14
C ILE A 166 15.36 3.36 -20.20
N HIS A 167 15.08 3.06 -18.94
CA HIS A 167 16.08 2.87 -17.89
C HIS A 167 16.66 1.44 -17.86
N LYS A 168 16.21 0.56 -18.78
CA LYS A 168 16.69 -0.84 -18.90
C LYS A 168 16.62 -1.64 -17.59
N ILE A 169 15.62 -1.36 -16.76
CA ILE A 169 15.48 -1.99 -15.44
C ILE A 169 15.25 -3.50 -15.62
N GLY A 170 16.03 -4.31 -14.90
CA GLY A 170 16.00 -5.78 -14.96
C GLY A 170 16.60 -6.40 -16.22
N LYS A 171 17.24 -5.61 -17.09
CA LYS A 171 18.06 -6.16 -18.18
C LYS A 171 19.51 -6.26 -17.72
N THR A 172 20.00 -7.47 -17.50
CA THR A 172 21.44 -7.74 -17.43
C THR A 172 22.04 -7.53 -18.82
N ASN A 173 23.10 -6.72 -18.91
CA ASN A 173 23.92 -6.63 -20.12
C ASN A 173 24.64 -7.96 -20.39
#